data_AF-A0A0B6YC85-F1
#
_entry.id   AF-A0A0B6YC85-F1
#
_cell.length_a   1.000
_cell.length_b   1.000
_cell.length_c   1.000
_cell.angle_alpha   90.00
_cell.angle_beta   90.00
_cell.angle_gamma   90.00
#
_symmetry.space_group_name_H-M   'P 1'
#
loop_
_entity.id
_entity.type
_entity.pdbx_description
1 polymer ?
#
loop_
_entity_poly.entity_id
_entity_poly.type
_entity_poly.pdbx_seq_one_letter_code
_entity_poly.pdbx_strand_id
1 'polypeptide(L)' 'LELRKLPALLKQFRVGRADCSDMHELCRQLHVSKFPSFMMFKARGGSEVYYGGRITAHDIAAFAQDSAENPLEN' A
#
# COMPACT_ATOMS: atom_id res chain seq x y z
N LEU A 1 12.42 -10.91 -2.00
CA LEU A 1 12.43 -11.41 -0.60
C LEU A 1 12.22 -10.29 0.42
N GLU A 2 12.76 -9.10 0.19
CA GLU A 2 12.79 -8.02 1.18
C GLU A 2 11.39 -7.55 1.63
N LEU A 3 10.46 -7.30 0.70
CA LEU A 3 9.07 -6.92 1.01
C LEU A 3 8.26 -7.98 1.80
N ARG A 4 8.72 -9.22 1.91
CA ARG A 4 8.08 -10.23 2.80
C ARG A 4 8.19 -9.87 4.29
N LYS A 5 9.03 -8.89 4.64
CA LYS A 5 9.17 -8.37 6.00
C LYS A 5 8.02 -7.43 6.41
N LEU A 6 7.23 -6.93 5.46
CA LEU A 6 6.16 -5.97 5.73
C LEU A 6 5.18 -6.41 6.84
N PRO A 7 4.68 -7.66 6.89
CA PRO A 7 3.82 -8.10 7.98
C PRO A 7 4.48 -8.00 9.37
N ALA A 8 5.81 -8.16 9.45
CA ALA A 8 6.54 -8.04 10.72
C ALA A 8 6.78 -6.58 11.13
N LEU A 9 6.91 -5.67 10.17
CA LEU A 9 7.06 -4.22 10.40
C LEU A 9 5.70 -3.55 10.70
N LEU A 10 4.63 -4.05 10.09
CA LEU A 10 3.29 -3.47 10.13
C LEU A 10 2.33 -4.31 10.99
N LYS A 11 2.74 -4.68 12.20
CA LYS A 11 1.99 -5.61 13.08
C LYS A 11 0.56 -5.20 13.39
N GLN A 12 0.28 -3.90 13.40
CA GLN A 12 -1.05 -3.33 13.65
C GLN A 12 -1.90 -3.13 12.38
N PHE A 13 -1.37 -3.49 11.21
CA PHE A 13 -2.05 -3.35 9.92
C PHE A 13 -2.31 -4.71 9.28
N ARG A 14 -3.36 -4.78 8.46
CA ARG A 14 -3.60 -5.93 7.59
C ARG A 14 -2.81 -5.73 6.30
N VAL A 15 -1.81 -6.58 6.08
CA VAL A 15 -0.98 -6.55 4.87
C VAL A 15 -1.48 -7.61 3.90
N GLY A 16 -1.92 -7.17 2.71
CA GLY A 16 -2.39 -8.04 1.63
C GLY A 16 -1.51 -7.94 0.39
N ARG A 17 -1.62 -8.95 -0.49
CA ARG A 17 -1.04 -8.92 -1.83
C ARG A 17 -2.14 -9.28 -2.83
N ALA A 18 -2.29 -8.45 -3.86
CA ALA A 18 -3.16 -8.73 -5.00
C ALA A 18 -2.30 -9.07 -6.22
N ASP A 19 -2.68 -10.11 -6.96
CA ASP A 19 -2.14 -10.37 -8.29
C ASP A 19 -3.12 -9.81 -9.32
N CYS A 20 -2.71 -8.76 -10.03
CA CYS A 20 -3.59 -8.11 -11.00
C CYS A 20 -3.80 -8.91 -12.29
N SER A 21 -3.03 -9.98 -12.50
CA SER A 21 -3.27 -10.93 -13.60
C SER A 21 -4.56 -11.72 -13.33
N ASP A 22 -4.80 -12.09 -12.08
CA ASP A 22 -5.99 -12.82 -11.64
C ASP A 22 -7.13 -11.88 -11.22
N MET A 23 -6.79 -10.73 -10.64
CA MET A 23 -7.74 -9.76 -10.06
C MET A 23 -7.90 -8.50 -10.92
N HIS A 24 -8.01 -8.69 -12.24
CA HIS A 24 -7.98 -7.58 -13.20
C HIS A 24 -9.02 -6.48 -12.91
N GLU A 25 -10.26 -6.85 -12.59
CA GLU A 25 -11.34 -5.89 -12.32
C GLU A 25 -11.05 -5.03 -11.08
N LEU A 26 -10.56 -5.66 -9.99
CA LEU A 26 -10.20 -4.96 -8.76
C LEU A 26 -9.09 -3.94 -9.03
N CYS A 27 -8.02 -4.35 -9.73
CA CYS A 27 -6.90 -3.47 -10.01
C CYS A 27 -7.29 -2.31 -10.94
N ARG A 28 -8.22 -2.54 -11.88
CA ARG A 28 -8.81 -1.49 -12.72
C ARG A 28 -9.61 -0.48 -11.88
N GLN A 29 -10.46 -0.96 -10.97
CA GLN A 29 -11.25 -0.10 -10.08
C GLN A 29 -10.37 0.72 -9.12
N LEU A 30 -9.22 0.18 -8.72
CA LEU A 30 -8.22 0.86 -7.91
C LEU A 30 -7.24 1.71 -8.74
N HIS A 31 -7.48 1.86 -10.06
CA HIS A 31 -6.64 2.62 -10.99
C HIS A 31 -5.15 2.23 -10.99
N VAL A 32 -4.86 0.95 -10.73
CA VAL A 32 -3.49 0.43 -10.76
C VAL A 32 -3.02 0.31 -12.20
N SER A 33 -2.08 1.17 -12.58
CA SER A 33 -1.51 1.23 -13.94
C SER A 33 0.00 0.99 -13.99
N LYS A 34 0.67 0.93 -12.83
CA LYS A 34 2.10 0.70 -12.68
C LYS A 34 2.37 -0.41 -11.66
N PHE A 35 3.39 -1.22 -11.90
CA PHE A 35 3.74 -2.33 -11.03
C PHE A 35 5.20 -2.28 -10.56
N PRO A 36 5.49 -2.68 -9.31
CA PRO A 36 4.53 -2.88 -8.23
C PRO A 36 3.89 -1.54 -7.79
N SER A 37 2.65 -1.59 -7.29
CA SER A 37 1.99 -0.46 -6.62
C SER A 37 1.71 -0.83 -5.17
N PHE A 38 1.85 0.14 -4.26
CA PHE A 38 1.53 -0.02 -2.84
C PHE A 38 0.46 0.98 -2.47
N MET A 39 -0.61 0.51 -1.86
CA MET A 39 -1.77 1.31 -1.51
C MET A 39 -2.11 1.10 -0.04
N MET A 40 -2.31 2.19 0.69
CA MET A 40 -2.77 2.17 2.08
C MET A 40 -4.24 2.54 2.14
N PHE A 41 -5.07 1.64 2.65
CA PHE A 41 -6.51 1.87 2.88
C PHE A 41 -6.73 2.35 4.30
N LYS A 42 -7.32 3.54 4.48
CA LYS A 42 -7.48 4.17 5.79
C LYS A 42 -8.78 3.70 6.46
N ALA A 43 -8.76 3.57 7.79
CA ALA A 43 -9.90 3.04 8.56
C ALA A 43 -11.17 3.91 8.45
N ARG A 44 -11.02 5.22 8.22
CA ARG A 44 -12.13 6.17 8.08
C ARG A 44 -12.53 6.41 6.61
N GLY A 45 -12.08 5.53 5.71
CA GLY A 45 -12.29 5.67 4.27
C GLY A 45 -11.16 6.40 3.58
N GLY A 46 -11.12 6.26 2.26
CA GLY A 46 -10.03 6.75 1.41
C GLY A 46 -8.84 5.81 1.34
N SER A 47 -7.99 6.06 0.36
CA SER A 47 -6.75 5.32 0.14
C SER A 47 -5.68 6.24 -0.40
N GLU A 48 -4.43 5.91 -0.13
CA GLU A 48 -3.27 6.63 -0.62
C GLU A 48 -2.34 5.67 -1.36
N VAL A 49 -1.68 6.15 -2.40
CA VAL A 49 -0.75 5.36 -3.21
C VAL A 49 0.67 5.84 -2.93
N TYR A 50 1.60 4.91 -2.78
CA TYR A 50 3.01 5.24 -2.64
C TYR A 50 3.60 5.75 -3.96
N TYR A 51 4.14 6.98 -3.95
CA TYR A 51 4.79 7.60 -5.11
C TYR A 51 6.31 7.78 -4.93
N GLY A 52 6.89 7.25 -3.86
CA GLY A 52 8.33 7.40 -3.61
C GLY A 52 9.18 6.59 -4.60
N GLY A 53 10.42 7.06 -4.81
CA GLY A 53 11.32 6.47 -5.80
C GLY A 53 12.07 5.22 -5.34
N ARG A 54 12.14 4.95 -4.02
CA ARG A 54 12.83 3.78 -3.45
C ARG A 54 11.81 2.79 -2.94
N ILE A 55 11.98 1.51 -3.27
CA ILE A 55 11.08 0.45 -2.84
C ILE A 55 11.85 -0.49 -1.92
N THR A 56 11.78 -0.22 -0.61
CA THR A 56 12.22 -1.13 0.46
C THR A 56 11.09 -1.36 1.45
N ALA A 57 11.13 -2.44 2.22
CA ALA A 57 10.10 -2.74 3.20
C ALA A 57 10.03 -1.67 4.29
N HIS A 58 11.14 -1.00 4.60
CA HIS A 58 11.14 0.13 5.53
C HIS A 58 10.46 1.35 4.93
N ASP A 59 10.78 1.71 3.69
CA ASP A 59 10.15 2.87 3.01
C ASP A 59 8.63 2.68 2.87
N ILE A 60 8.20 1.47 2.49
CA ILE A 60 6.77 1.13 2.38
C ILE A 60 6.09 1.07 3.76
N ALA A 61 6.79 0.59 4.80
CA ALA A 61 6.23 0.57 6.15
C ALA A 61 6.06 1.98 6.73
N ALA A 62 7.04 2.86 6.52
CA ALA A 62 6.97 4.27 6.92
C ALA A 62 5.79 4.96 6.22
N PHE A 63 5.69 4.80 4.89
CA PHE A 63 4.54 5.30 4.13
C PHE A 63 3.20 4.82 4.70
N ALA A 64 3.06 3.53 5.00
CA ALA A 64 1.80 2.99 5.51
C ALA A 64 1.43 3.56 6.90
N GLN A 65 2.42 3.81 7.76
CA GLN A 65 2.23 4.43 9.06
C GLN A 65 1.83 5.89 8.93
N ASP A 66 2.59 6.68 8.17
CA ASP A 66 2.35 8.11 7.96
C ASP A 66 0.97 8.35 7.31
N SER A 67 0.62 7.51 6.32
CA SER A 67 -0.66 7.59 5.62
C SER A 67 -1.84 7.23 6.52
N ALA A 68 -1.65 6.32 7.49
CA ALA A 68 -2.71 5.92 8.41
C ALA A 68 -3.07 7.01 9.42
N GLU A 69 -2.09 7.80 9.85
CA GLU A 69 -2.25 8.84 10.86
C GLU A 69 -2.79 10.15 10.29
N ASN A 70 -2.51 10.43 9.01
CA ASN A 70 -2.95 11.64 8.35
C ASN A 70 -4.25 11.41 7.55
N PRO A 71 -5.41 11.92 8.00
CA PRO A 71 -6.56 12.06 7.11
C PRO A 71 -6.12 13.01 5.99
N LEU A 72 -6.27 12.57 4.75
CA LEU A 72 -5.78 13.25 3.53
C LEU A 72 -5.87 14.78 3.65
N GLU A 73 -4.75 15.47 3.38
CA GLU A 73 -4.74 16.92 3.22
C GLU A 73 -5.77 17.32 2.15
N ASN A 74 -6.58 18.33 2.49
CA ASN A 74 -7.52 18.98 1.58
C ASN A 74 -6.77 19.91 0.63
#